data_AF-A0A2E2A3U0-F1
#
_entry.id   AF-A0A2E2A3U0-F1
#
_cell.length_a   1.000
_cell.length_b   1.000
_cell.length_c   1.000
_cell.angle_alpha   90.00
_cell.angle_beta   90.00
_cell.angle_gamma   90.00
#
_symmetry.space_group_name_H-M   'P 1'
#
loop_
_entity.id
_entity.type
_entity.pdbx_description
1 polymer ?
#
loop_
_entity_poly.entity_id
_entity_poly.type
_entity_poly.pdbx_seq_one_letter_code
_entity_poly.pdbx_strand_id
1 'polypeptide(L)'
;MNYLKHILSLLFILFFFSCDALDEIASSVEEGETELDNSFYIEEGWSSMNLDEYADAINFFEFLVSNIIQSYDQGVELSSDDLQLLVQANHGLAWAKLLYASTPLSNNKKDDRTESYELFFAAQDIINSNENLNFEGLNQIQCDIYAGKILYSDYMIYYFQNLLSNGGDIQGDEQQQRDYFSQGEETGYDLNQNGFIESGIYSLIEDMQENCSDYDVQNYVFNHNIKLDINDLKLILAKDYIRRSEYLSAKDVVLNIMENMDSTEITFILSPHSEETEESIKVIGDFENKTIGVDDVYELELSSDGFYFVNLSVNQSMPCNFSGSADSDNPSDNYISAVRDELFECINGYDYFSSNNNYTYKYRFIIGEYDDNIISNQESSLPSSCSSNDGYRTIQIPKNSFDSINLDPVCFNSCSLNCN
;
A
#
# COMPACT_ATOMS: atom_id res chain seq x y z
N MET A 1 7.77 -79.38 -33.62
CA MET A 1 8.44 -78.13 -34.05
C MET A 1 7.52 -77.11 -34.74
N ASN A 2 6.43 -77.49 -35.43
CA ASN A 2 5.56 -76.50 -36.12
C ASN A 2 4.62 -75.69 -35.20
N TYR A 3 4.19 -76.23 -34.06
CA TYR A 3 3.32 -75.51 -33.12
C TYR A 3 4.00 -74.32 -32.42
N LEU A 4 5.30 -74.43 -32.12
CA LEU A 4 6.05 -73.34 -31.47
C LEU A 4 6.21 -72.13 -32.40
N LYS A 5 6.40 -72.36 -33.72
CA LYS A 5 6.44 -71.29 -34.72
C LYS A 5 5.11 -70.57 -34.87
N HIS A 6 3.99 -71.31 -34.80
CA HIS A 6 2.66 -70.70 -34.88
C HIS A 6 2.29 -69.91 -33.61
N ILE A 7 2.69 -70.39 -32.43
CA ILE A 7 2.50 -69.64 -31.18
C ILE A 7 3.37 -68.38 -31.14
N LEU A 8 4.62 -68.46 -31.60
CA LEU A 8 5.50 -67.28 -31.72
C LEU A 8 4.99 -66.28 -32.76
N SER A 9 4.51 -66.73 -33.93
CA SER A 9 3.87 -65.84 -34.90
C SER A 9 2.60 -65.20 -34.35
N LEU A 10 1.76 -65.94 -33.61
CA LEU A 10 0.55 -65.39 -33.01
C LEU A 10 0.88 -64.36 -31.92
N LEU A 11 1.90 -64.62 -31.10
CA LEU A 11 2.41 -63.66 -30.11
C LEU A 11 3.02 -62.43 -30.78
N PHE A 12 3.75 -62.58 -31.88
CA PHE A 12 4.30 -61.44 -32.63
C PHE A 12 3.21 -60.60 -33.27
N ILE A 13 2.18 -61.24 -33.84
CA ILE A 13 1.02 -60.56 -34.42
C ILE A 13 0.22 -59.84 -33.32
N LEU A 14 0.00 -60.48 -32.17
CA LEU A 14 -0.65 -59.85 -31.02
C LEU A 14 0.17 -58.69 -30.44
N PHE A 15 1.51 -58.75 -30.48
CA PHE A 15 2.39 -57.67 -30.05
C PHE A 15 2.35 -56.47 -31.01
N PHE A 16 2.31 -56.72 -32.32
CA PHE A 16 2.15 -55.68 -33.34
C PHE A 16 0.75 -55.03 -33.26
N PHE A 17 -0.32 -55.82 -33.14
CA PHE A 17 -1.66 -55.27 -32.93
C PHE A 17 -1.81 -54.54 -31.59
N SER A 18 -1.03 -54.91 -30.56
CA SER A 18 -1.02 -54.16 -29.30
C SER A 18 -0.23 -52.86 -29.40
N CYS A 19 0.82 -52.78 -30.23
CA CYS A 19 1.55 -51.54 -30.47
C CYS A 19 0.73 -50.58 -31.31
N ASP A 20 0.10 -51.03 -32.40
CA ASP A 20 -0.78 -50.16 -33.21
C ASP A 20 -1.99 -49.68 -32.39
N ALA A 21 -2.57 -50.53 -31.55
CA ALA A 21 -3.65 -50.14 -30.65
C ALA A 21 -3.17 -49.26 -29.49
N LEU A 22 -1.92 -49.41 -29.02
CA LEU A 22 -1.31 -48.54 -28.02
C LEU A 22 -0.93 -47.18 -28.62
N ASP A 23 -0.50 -47.13 -29.87
CA ASP A 23 -0.22 -45.89 -30.60
C ASP A 23 -1.53 -45.18 -30.97
N GLU A 24 -2.60 -45.92 -31.30
CA GLU A 24 -3.92 -45.36 -31.54
C GLU A 24 -4.55 -44.87 -30.22
N ILE A 25 -4.39 -45.63 -29.11
CA ILE A 25 -4.77 -45.16 -27.77
C ILE A 25 -3.90 -43.98 -27.35
N ALA A 26 -2.59 -43.99 -27.55
CA ALA A 26 -1.69 -42.90 -27.24
C ALA A 26 -1.97 -41.66 -28.10
N SER A 27 -2.38 -41.81 -29.36
CA SER A 27 -2.85 -40.70 -30.21
C SER A 27 -4.25 -40.23 -29.84
N SER A 28 -5.05 -41.07 -29.18
CA SER A 28 -6.38 -40.71 -28.66
C SER A 28 -6.35 -40.16 -27.23
N VAL A 29 -5.20 -40.33 -26.56
CA VAL A 29 -4.87 -39.86 -25.20
C VAL A 29 -3.74 -38.82 -25.23
N GLU A 30 -3.19 -38.48 -26.41
CA GLU A 30 -2.82 -37.12 -26.74
C GLU A 30 -4.11 -36.31 -26.60
N GLU A 31 -4.44 -35.98 -25.34
CA GLU A 31 -4.95 -34.67 -25.02
C GLU A 31 -4.10 -33.74 -25.85
N GLY A 32 -4.65 -33.26 -26.96
CA GLY A 32 -4.00 -32.18 -27.69
C GLY A 32 -3.65 -31.18 -26.61
N GLU A 33 -2.35 -30.87 -26.47
CA GLU A 33 -1.92 -29.75 -25.67
C GLU A 33 -2.76 -28.59 -26.19
N THR A 34 -3.86 -28.29 -25.49
CA THR A 34 -4.56 -27.05 -25.72
C THR A 34 -3.52 -26.04 -25.35
N GLU A 35 -2.89 -25.42 -26.36
CA GLU A 35 -2.14 -24.18 -26.18
C GLU A 35 -3.06 -23.31 -25.31
N LEU A 36 -2.71 -23.23 -24.02
CA LEU A 36 -3.42 -22.39 -23.09
C LEU A 36 -3.25 -20.99 -23.65
N ASP A 37 -4.38 -20.33 -23.91
CA ASP A 37 -4.38 -19.00 -24.51
C ASP A 37 -3.60 -18.04 -23.58
N ASN A 38 -2.96 -17.02 -24.15
CA ASN A 38 -2.21 -16.02 -23.38
C ASN A 38 -3.09 -15.34 -22.31
N SER A 39 -4.41 -15.27 -22.55
CA SER A 39 -5.41 -14.83 -21.57
C SER A 39 -5.41 -15.66 -20.28
N PHE A 40 -5.21 -16.97 -20.35
CA PHE A 40 -5.14 -17.86 -19.19
C PHE A 40 -3.97 -17.49 -18.27
N TYR A 41 -2.79 -17.24 -18.83
CA TYR A 41 -1.60 -16.91 -18.03
C TYR A 41 -1.70 -15.55 -17.36
N ILE A 42 -2.34 -14.56 -18.01
CA ILE A 42 -2.65 -13.27 -17.37
C ILE A 42 -3.61 -13.48 -16.19
N GLU A 43 -4.68 -14.24 -16.38
CA GLU A 43 -5.67 -14.50 -15.33
C GLU A 43 -5.07 -15.25 -14.13
N GLU A 44 -4.28 -16.30 -14.37
CA GLU A 44 -3.62 -17.06 -13.30
C GLU A 44 -2.55 -16.25 -12.58
N GLY A 45 -1.82 -15.39 -13.30
CA GLY A 45 -0.86 -14.45 -12.71
C GLY A 45 -1.53 -13.51 -11.71
N TRP A 46 -2.63 -12.87 -12.10
CA TRP A 46 -3.40 -12.00 -11.21
C TRP A 46 -4.15 -12.75 -10.10
N SER A 47 -4.63 -13.97 -10.37
CA SER A 47 -5.22 -14.84 -9.35
C SER A 47 -4.21 -15.18 -8.25
N SER A 48 -2.97 -15.51 -8.64
CA SER A 48 -1.88 -15.79 -7.70
C SER A 48 -1.53 -14.56 -6.86
N MET A 49 -1.55 -13.36 -7.46
CA MET A 49 -1.36 -12.10 -6.73
C MET A 49 -2.39 -11.91 -5.61
N ASN A 50 -3.65 -12.28 -5.86
CA ASN A 50 -4.74 -12.17 -4.87
C ASN A 50 -4.64 -13.14 -3.69
N LEU A 51 -3.92 -14.25 -3.89
CA LEU A 51 -3.65 -15.25 -2.88
C LEU A 51 -2.35 -14.99 -2.12
N ASP A 52 -1.69 -13.85 -2.37
CA ASP A 52 -0.35 -13.53 -1.88
C ASP A 52 0.73 -14.55 -2.32
N GLU A 53 0.48 -15.28 -3.41
CA GLU A 53 1.37 -16.27 -4.01
C GLU A 53 2.26 -15.59 -5.08
N TYR A 54 3.00 -14.55 -4.66
CA TYR A 54 3.74 -13.68 -5.60
C TYR A 54 4.81 -14.43 -6.41
N ALA A 55 5.38 -15.51 -5.87
CA ALA A 55 6.33 -16.34 -6.61
C ALA A 55 5.67 -17.08 -7.80
N ASP A 56 4.42 -17.52 -7.63
CA ASP A 56 3.66 -18.18 -8.69
C ASP A 56 3.19 -17.13 -9.72
N ALA A 57 2.75 -15.97 -9.26
CA ALA A 57 2.45 -14.83 -10.13
C ALA A 57 3.65 -14.45 -11.03
N ILE A 58 4.86 -14.40 -10.46
CA ILE A 58 6.10 -14.17 -11.21
C ILE A 58 6.25 -15.21 -12.33
N ASN A 59 6.09 -16.51 -12.03
CA ASN A 59 6.25 -17.57 -13.02
C ASN A 59 5.25 -17.43 -14.18
N PHE A 60 3.99 -17.10 -13.90
CA PHE A 60 2.97 -16.92 -14.93
C PHE A 60 3.28 -15.74 -15.85
N PHE A 61 3.65 -14.59 -15.29
CA PHE A 61 3.97 -13.41 -16.11
C PHE A 61 5.31 -13.56 -16.85
N GLU A 62 6.35 -14.13 -16.22
CA GLU A 62 7.65 -14.40 -16.88
C GLU A 62 7.49 -15.33 -18.08
N PHE A 63 6.65 -16.36 -17.96
CA PHE A 63 6.33 -17.26 -19.06
C PHE A 63 5.68 -16.49 -20.24
N LEU A 64 4.71 -15.62 -19.95
CA LEU A 64 4.01 -14.88 -20.99
C LEU A 64 4.92 -13.85 -21.68
N VAL A 65 5.73 -13.10 -20.92
CA VAL A 65 6.76 -12.20 -21.46
C VAL A 65 7.72 -12.97 -22.37
N SER A 66 8.23 -14.12 -21.90
CA SER A 66 9.20 -14.93 -22.65
C SER A 66 8.62 -15.44 -23.97
N ASN A 67 7.37 -15.90 -23.99
CA ASN A 67 6.73 -16.41 -25.20
C ASN A 67 6.50 -15.33 -26.25
N ILE A 68 6.05 -14.14 -25.82
CA ILE A 68 5.81 -13.01 -26.73
C ILE A 68 7.14 -12.51 -27.30
N ILE A 69 8.17 -12.34 -26.47
CA ILE A 69 9.51 -11.89 -26.92
C ILE A 69 10.16 -12.91 -27.85
N GLN A 70 10.05 -14.21 -27.54
CA GLN A 70 10.60 -15.26 -28.40
C GLN A 70 9.98 -15.26 -29.80
N SER A 71 8.70 -14.87 -29.91
CA SER A 71 8.01 -14.72 -31.19
C SER A 71 8.54 -13.50 -31.97
N TYR A 72 8.83 -12.39 -31.28
CA TYR A 72 9.42 -11.18 -31.86
C TYR A 72 10.85 -11.40 -32.39
N ASP A 73 11.71 -12.05 -31.61
CA ASP A 73 13.10 -12.34 -31.97
C ASP A 73 13.24 -13.21 -33.23
N GLN A 74 12.17 -13.94 -33.59
CA GLN A 74 12.08 -14.70 -34.83
C GLN A 74 11.70 -13.85 -36.06
N GLY A 75 11.64 -12.52 -35.91
CA GLY A 75 11.36 -11.57 -36.98
C GLY A 75 9.87 -11.39 -37.29
N VAL A 76 8.99 -11.74 -36.34
CA VAL A 76 7.54 -11.48 -36.43
C VAL A 76 7.27 -10.07 -35.91
N GLU A 77 6.60 -9.23 -36.69
CA GLU A 77 6.10 -7.95 -36.18
C GLU A 77 5.03 -8.22 -35.11
N LEU A 78 5.20 -7.64 -33.92
CA LEU A 78 4.21 -7.75 -32.85
C LEU A 78 2.90 -7.11 -33.29
N SER A 79 1.80 -7.85 -33.13
CA SER A 79 0.47 -7.30 -33.34
C SER A 79 0.10 -6.33 -32.21
N SER A 80 -0.96 -5.53 -32.42
CA SER A 80 -1.52 -4.68 -31.35
C SER A 80 -1.89 -5.51 -30.11
N ASP A 81 -2.40 -6.73 -30.30
CA ASP A 81 -2.82 -7.60 -29.20
C ASP A 81 -1.60 -8.15 -28.44
N ASP A 82 -0.51 -8.47 -29.15
CA ASP A 82 0.75 -8.89 -28.51
C ASP A 82 1.37 -7.75 -27.69
N LEU A 83 1.29 -6.50 -28.19
CA LEU A 83 1.77 -5.33 -27.45
C LEU A 83 0.93 -5.08 -26.20
N GLN A 84 -0.40 -5.21 -26.28
CA GLN A 84 -1.28 -5.10 -25.12
C GLN A 84 -0.95 -6.16 -24.06
N LEU A 85 -0.79 -7.41 -24.48
CA LEU A 85 -0.40 -8.50 -23.60
C LEU A 85 0.96 -8.25 -22.96
N LEU A 86 1.94 -7.79 -23.73
CA LEU A 86 3.28 -7.51 -23.22
C LEU A 86 3.27 -6.37 -22.19
N VAL A 87 2.45 -5.33 -22.40
CA VAL A 87 2.25 -4.27 -21.39
C VAL A 87 1.65 -4.85 -20.11
N GLN A 88 0.57 -5.64 -20.23
CA GLN A 88 -0.08 -6.25 -19.06
C GLN A 88 0.84 -7.22 -18.30
N ALA A 89 1.66 -7.98 -19.02
CA ALA A 89 2.59 -8.94 -18.46
C ALA A 89 3.74 -8.26 -17.70
N ASN A 90 4.37 -7.26 -18.32
CA ASN A 90 5.41 -6.48 -17.66
C ASN A 90 4.85 -5.75 -16.44
N HIS A 91 3.64 -5.20 -16.55
CA HIS A 91 2.94 -4.57 -15.43
C HIS A 91 2.69 -5.56 -14.27
N GLY A 92 2.11 -6.72 -14.55
CA GLY A 92 1.84 -7.75 -13.54
C GLY A 92 3.13 -8.29 -12.90
N LEU A 93 4.15 -8.55 -13.72
CA LEU A 93 5.44 -9.02 -13.26
C LEU A 93 6.14 -7.97 -12.37
N ALA A 94 6.06 -6.69 -12.74
CA ALA A 94 6.63 -5.60 -11.96
C ALA A 94 6.04 -5.57 -10.54
N TRP A 95 4.71 -5.63 -10.41
CA TRP A 95 4.05 -5.70 -9.10
C TRP A 95 4.38 -6.98 -8.35
N ALA A 96 4.36 -8.13 -9.02
CA ALA A 96 4.67 -9.41 -8.39
C ALA A 96 6.08 -9.43 -7.78
N LYS A 97 7.08 -8.91 -8.50
CA LYS A 97 8.45 -8.74 -8.00
C LYS A 97 8.53 -7.76 -6.83
N LEU A 98 7.85 -6.62 -6.90
CA LEU A 98 7.82 -5.62 -5.82
C LEU A 98 7.26 -6.19 -4.51
N LEU A 99 6.13 -6.90 -4.60
CA LEU A 99 5.48 -7.51 -3.45
C LEU A 99 6.27 -8.71 -2.93
N TYR A 100 6.80 -9.55 -3.83
CA TYR A 100 7.66 -10.66 -3.46
C TYR A 100 8.90 -10.19 -2.68
N ALA A 101 9.54 -9.09 -3.12
CA ALA A 101 10.66 -8.45 -2.42
C ALA A 101 10.32 -7.99 -0.99
N SER A 102 9.04 -7.76 -0.71
CA SER A 102 8.56 -7.35 0.61
C SER A 102 8.33 -8.55 1.54
N THR A 103 8.27 -9.76 0.99
CA THR A 103 8.13 -10.99 1.79
C THR A 103 9.45 -11.43 2.44
N PRO A 104 9.39 -12.33 3.45
CA PRO A 104 10.57 -13.03 3.97
C PRO A 104 11.17 -14.06 3.00
N LEU A 105 10.46 -14.43 1.93
CA LEU A 105 10.90 -15.46 0.97
C LEU A 105 11.87 -14.91 -0.07
N SER A 106 11.83 -13.60 -0.34
CA SER A 106 12.82 -12.93 -1.18
C SER A 106 14.19 -12.93 -0.48
N ASN A 107 15.13 -13.69 -1.07
CA ASN A 107 16.51 -13.75 -0.62
C ASN A 107 17.34 -12.57 -1.14
N ASN A 108 16.83 -11.81 -2.11
CA ASN A 108 17.54 -10.70 -2.73
C ASN A 108 16.60 -9.53 -3.04
N LYS A 109 16.13 -8.88 -1.97
CA LYS A 109 15.14 -7.81 -2.02
C LYS A 109 15.53 -6.63 -2.91
N LYS A 110 16.83 -6.34 -3.02
CA LYS A 110 17.32 -5.25 -3.86
C LYS A 110 17.12 -5.61 -5.32
N ASP A 111 17.61 -6.78 -5.74
CA ASP A 111 17.53 -7.18 -7.15
C ASP A 111 16.08 -7.38 -7.58
N ASP A 112 15.23 -8.01 -6.76
CA ASP A 112 13.79 -8.13 -7.07
C ASP A 112 13.12 -6.75 -7.25
N ARG A 113 13.52 -5.74 -6.46
CA ARG A 113 13.01 -4.36 -6.61
C ARG A 113 13.56 -3.64 -7.82
N THR A 114 14.83 -3.87 -8.17
CA THR A 114 15.42 -3.33 -9.39
C THR A 114 14.77 -3.94 -10.63
N GLU A 115 14.57 -5.26 -10.67
CA GLU A 115 13.83 -5.93 -11.75
C GLU A 115 12.39 -5.39 -11.87
N SER A 116 11.69 -5.23 -10.74
CA SER A 116 10.36 -4.60 -10.72
C SER A 116 10.35 -3.22 -11.39
N TYR A 117 11.34 -2.38 -11.07
CA TYR A 117 11.48 -1.05 -11.65
C TYR A 117 11.73 -1.10 -13.17
N GLU A 118 12.66 -1.95 -13.62
CA GLU A 118 12.95 -2.15 -15.04
C GLU A 118 11.72 -2.59 -15.84
N LEU A 119 10.86 -3.41 -15.24
CA LEU A 119 9.62 -3.88 -15.86
C LEU A 119 8.56 -2.79 -15.99
N PHE A 120 8.45 -1.89 -15.00
CA PHE A 120 7.60 -0.70 -15.14
C PHE A 120 8.11 0.22 -16.27
N PHE A 121 9.42 0.37 -16.44
CA PHE A 121 10.01 1.08 -17.58
C PHE A 121 9.71 0.37 -18.90
N ALA A 122 9.90 -0.95 -18.98
CA ALA A 122 9.61 -1.71 -20.19
C ALA A 122 8.14 -1.57 -20.62
N ALA A 123 7.20 -1.64 -19.66
CA ALA A 123 5.79 -1.38 -19.93
C ALA A 123 5.56 0.05 -20.45
N GLN A 124 6.16 1.05 -19.81
CA GLN A 124 6.03 2.45 -20.21
C GLN A 124 6.61 2.72 -21.61
N ASP A 125 7.76 2.14 -21.93
CA ASP A 125 8.43 2.30 -23.22
C ASP A 125 7.59 1.73 -24.36
N ILE A 126 6.93 0.59 -24.13
CA ILE A 126 5.99 0.02 -25.09
C ILE A 126 4.80 0.97 -25.31
N ILE A 127 4.23 1.51 -24.23
CA ILE A 127 3.11 2.46 -24.32
C ILE A 127 3.52 3.72 -25.10
N ASN A 128 4.65 4.33 -24.74
CA ASN A 128 5.14 5.57 -25.33
C ASN A 128 5.57 5.39 -26.80
N SER A 129 6.12 4.23 -27.16
CA SER A 129 6.54 3.93 -28.54
C SER A 129 5.36 3.62 -29.48
N ASN A 130 4.15 3.42 -28.94
CA ASN A 130 2.97 3.01 -29.68
C ASN A 130 1.78 3.95 -29.40
N GLU A 131 1.80 5.15 -29.98
CA GLU A 131 0.79 6.21 -29.76
C GLU A 131 -0.68 5.78 -30.03
N ASN A 132 -0.90 4.69 -30.78
CA ASN A 132 -2.24 4.16 -31.09
C ASN A 132 -2.66 3.00 -30.18
N LEU A 133 -1.81 2.58 -29.24
CA LEU A 133 -2.14 1.53 -28.28
C LEU A 133 -3.24 2.04 -27.36
N ASN A 134 -4.38 1.38 -27.38
CA ASN A 134 -5.51 1.72 -26.53
C ASN A 134 -6.28 0.45 -26.19
N PHE A 135 -6.38 0.17 -24.91
CA PHE A 135 -7.12 -0.96 -24.38
C PHE A 135 -7.65 -0.63 -22.99
N GLU A 136 -8.62 -1.42 -22.56
CA GLU A 136 -9.27 -1.27 -21.28
C GLU A 136 -8.25 -1.39 -20.14
N GLY A 137 -8.17 -0.39 -19.26
CA GLY A 137 -7.22 -0.36 -18.16
C GLY A 137 -5.87 0.31 -18.45
N LEU A 138 -5.57 0.73 -19.69
CA LEU A 138 -4.29 1.36 -20.03
C LEU A 138 -3.96 2.61 -19.17
N ASN A 139 -4.92 3.51 -18.96
CA ASN A 139 -4.72 4.69 -18.13
C ASN A 139 -4.35 4.32 -16.69
N GLN A 140 -4.97 3.27 -16.14
CA GLN A 140 -4.64 2.78 -14.80
C GLN A 140 -3.22 2.20 -14.75
N ILE A 141 -2.84 1.39 -15.74
CA ILE A 141 -1.46 0.86 -15.84
C ILE A 141 -0.44 2.00 -15.90
N GLN A 142 -0.73 3.10 -16.61
CA GLN A 142 0.14 4.27 -16.61
C GLN A 142 0.28 4.88 -15.21
N CYS A 143 -0.80 4.96 -14.44
CA CYS A 143 -0.77 5.42 -13.06
C CYS A 143 -0.04 4.44 -12.12
N ASP A 144 -0.23 3.13 -12.31
CA ASP A 144 0.44 2.08 -11.56
C ASP A 144 1.96 2.11 -11.82
N ILE A 145 2.38 2.41 -13.05
CA ILE A 145 3.79 2.64 -13.41
C ILE A 145 4.37 3.80 -12.59
N TYR A 146 3.67 4.94 -12.47
CA TYR A 146 4.13 6.05 -11.62
C TYR A 146 4.27 5.61 -10.16
N ALA A 147 3.26 4.95 -9.61
CA ALA A 147 3.30 4.47 -8.23
C ALA A 147 4.45 3.49 -7.98
N GLY A 148 4.64 2.53 -8.88
CA GLY A 148 5.74 1.56 -8.82
C GLY A 148 7.11 2.23 -8.83
N LYS A 149 7.30 3.24 -9.69
CA LYS A 149 8.54 4.03 -9.76
C LYS A 149 8.77 4.83 -8.48
N ILE A 150 7.74 5.47 -7.92
CA ILE A 150 7.83 6.20 -6.64
C ILE A 150 8.24 5.25 -5.50
N LEU A 151 7.62 4.07 -5.41
CA LEU A 151 7.91 3.07 -4.38
C LEU A 151 9.34 2.51 -4.49
N TYR A 152 9.85 2.34 -5.71
CA TYR A 152 11.23 1.97 -5.95
C TYR A 152 12.20 3.07 -5.50
N SER A 153 11.96 4.31 -5.92
CA SER A 153 12.81 5.45 -5.55
C SER A 153 12.86 5.65 -4.04
N ASP A 154 11.74 5.53 -3.32
CA ASP A 154 11.71 5.57 -1.85
C ASP A 154 12.60 4.49 -1.22
N TYR A 155 12.51 3.27 -1.73
CA TYR A 155 13.34 2.16 -1.28
C TYR A 155 14.83 2.42 -1.51
N MET A 156 15.21 2.93 -2.68
CA MET A 156 16.61 3.20 -2.99
C MET A 156 17.18 4.32 -2.12
N ILE A 157 16.41 5.38 -1.86
CA ILE A 157 16.77 6.44 -0.91
C ILE A 157 17.04 5.84 0.47
N TYR A 158 16.11 5.01 0.96
CA TYR A 158 16.26 4.34 2.25
C TYR A 158 17.47 3.40 2.29
N TYR A 159 17.70 2.62 1.23
CA TYR A 159 18.83 1.72 1.09
C TYR A 159 20.17 2.47 1.21
N PHE A 160 20.36 3.54 0.42
CA PHE A 160 21.59 4.33 0.46
C PHE A 160 21.73 5.11 1.77
N GLN A 161 20.64 5.61 2.35
CA GLN A 161 20.68 6.26 3.67
C GLN A 161 21.16 5.31 4.79
N ASN A 162 20.76 4.04 4.74
CA ASN A 162 21.23 3.04 5.68
C ASN A 162 22.70 2.68 5.49
N LEU A 163 23.20 2.65 4.25
CA LEU A 163 24.63 2.44 3.98
C LEU A 163 25.48 3.57 4.57
N LEU A 164 25.07 4.82 4.32
CA LEU A 164 25.70 6.02 4.89
C LEU A 164 25.75 6.00 6.42
N SER A 165 24.72 5.43 7.05
CA SER A 165 24.61 5.33 8.51
C SER A 165 25.49 4.22 9.12
N ASN A 166 25.87 3.21 8.33
CA ASN A 166 26.59 2.02 8.79
C ASN A 166 28.09 1.98 8.42
N GLY A 167 28.59 2.93 7.61
CA GLY A 167 29.98 3.02 7.17
C GLY A 167 30.68 4.32 7.61
N GLY A 168 31.87 4.22 8.20
CA GLY A 168 32.74 5.38 8.45
C GLY A 168 33.38 5.90 7.17
N ASP A 169 33.51 7.23 7.06
CA ASP A 169 33.87 8.01 5.86
C ASP A 169 32.92 7.81 4.67
N ILE A 170 31.91 8.69 4.59
CA ILE A 170 30.96 8.81 3.47
C ILE A 170 31.76 9.03 2.17
N GLN A 171 31.64 8.10 1.22
CA GLN A 171 32.06 8.33 -0.16
C GLN A 171 30.95 9.15 -0.85
N GLY A 172 31.31 10.23 -1.55
CA GLY A 172 30.35 11.14 -2.18
C GLY A 172 29.37 10.49 -3.17
N ASP A 173 29.67 9.27 -3.62
CA ASP A 173 28.82 8.49 -4.53
C ASP A 173 27.48 8.08 -3.88
N GLU A 174 27.48 7.59 -2.63
CA GLU A 174 26.23 7.16 -1.95
C GLU A 174 25.28 8.33 -1.67
N GLN A 175 25.84 9.50 -1.34
CA GLN A 175 25.10 10.74 -1.17
C GLN A 175 24.46 11.19 -2.50
N GLN A 176 25.24 11.13 -3.60
CA GLN A 176 24.77 11.44 -4.94
C GLN A 176 23.68 10.46 -5.40
N GLN A 177 23.84 9.16 -5.14
CA GLN A 177 22.82 8.15 -5.45
C GLN A 177 21.53 8.40 -4.67
N ARG A 178 21.59 8.77 -3.40
CA ARG A 178 20.38 9.14 -2.66
C ARG A 178 19.68 10.36 -3.28
N ASP A 179 20.44 11.44 -3.51
CA ASP A 179 19.88 12.68 -4.06
C ASP A 179 19.31 12.47 -5.47
N TYR A 180 19.89 11.53 -6.25
CA TYR A 180 19.42 11.09 -7.55
C TYR A 180 17.99 10.53 -7.49
N PHE A 181 17.70 9.57 -6.61
CA PHE A 181 16.36 8.99 -6.50
C PHE A 181 15.34 10.00 -5.95
N SER A 182 15.79 10.96 -5.14
CA SER A 182 14.94 12.07 -4.68
C SER A 182 14.63 13.04 -5.82
N GLN A 183 15.64 13.59 -6.50
CA GLN A 183 15.55 14.77 -7.38
C GLN A 183 15.48 14.43 -8.88
N GLY A 184 15.92 13.25 -9.27
CA GLY A 184 16.08 12.84 -10.67
C GLY A 184 17.39 13.32 -11.27
N GLU A 185 17.58 13.01 -12.55
CA GLU A 185 18.78 13.44 -13.29
C GLU A 185 18.71 14.92 -13.68
N GLU A 186 19.66 15.73 -13.17
CA GLU A 186 19.80 17.14 -13.56
C GLU A 186 20.18 17.33 -15.05
N THR A 187 20.74 16.30 -15.67
CA THR A 187 21.18 16.32 -17.07
C THR A 187 20.64 15.09 -17.78
N GLY A 188 20.07 15.22 -18.98
CA GLY A 188 19.62 14.09 -19.81
C GLY A 188 20.74 13.18 -20.34
N TYR A 189 21.78 12.97 -19.54
CA TYR A 189 22.83 12.00 -19.72
C TYR A 189 22.71 11.02 -18.55
N ASP A 190 22.33 9.79 -18.85
CA ASP A 190 22.40 8.68 -17.92
C ASP A 190 23.86 8.52 -17.45
N LEU A 191 24.10 8.92 -16.20
CA LEU A 191 25.39 8.76 -15.53
C LEU A 191 25.49 7.45 -14.74
N ASN A 192 24.39 6.71 -14.59
CA ASN A 192 24.26 5.56 -13.69
C ASN A 192 24.33 4.19 -14.42
N GLN A 193 24.50 4.18 -15.75
CA GLN A 193 24.61 2.99 -16.60
C GLN A 193 23.38 2.07 -16.61
N ASN A 194 22.24 2.48 -16.03
CA ASN A 194 21.03 1.66 -16.06
C ASN A 194 20.21 1.84 -17.35
N GLY A 195 20.59 2.78 -18.20
CA GLY A 195 20.00 3.03 -19.51
C GLY A 195 18.86 4.04 -19.52
N PHE A 196 18.45 4.58 -18.37
CA PHE A 196 17.22 5.37 -18.24
C PHE A 196 17.47 6.73 -17.56
N ILE A 197 16.87 7.79 -18.13
CA ILE A 197 16.82 9.09 -17.47
C ILE A 197 15.66 9.03 -16.46
N GLU A 198 15.97 9.08 -15.17
CA GLU A 198 14.98 8.94 -14.12
C GLU A 198 14.39 10.29 -13.67
N SER A 199 13.07 10.38 -13.69
CA SER A 199 12.32 11.38 -12.93
C SER A 199 12.41 11.02 -11.44
N GLY A 200 12.99 11.90 -10.61
CA GLY A 200 13.02 11.68 -9.16
C GLY A 200 11.62 11.71 -8.55
N ILE A 201 11.50 11.37 -7.25
CA ILE A 201 10.23 11.34 -6.52
C ILE A 201 9.40 12.62 -6.72
N TYR A 202 10.04 13.80 -6.74
CA TYR A 202 9.35 15.08 -6.96
C TYR A 202 8.57 15.09 -8.28
N SER A 203 9.27 14.82 -9.39
CA SER A 203 8.69 14.85 -10.73
C SER A 203 7.68 13.72 -10.92
N LEU A 204 7.97 12.52 -10.40
CA LEU A 204 7.03 11.40 -10.49
C LEU A 204 5.70 11.70 -9.78
N ILE A 205 5.74 12.34 -8.61
CA ILE A 205 4.52 12.69 -7.87
C ILE A 205 3.77 13.84 -8.55
N GLU A 206 4.47 14.83 -9.10
CA GLU A 206 3.84 15.90 -9.89
C GLU A 206 3.13 15.33 -11.13
N ASP A 207 3.84 14.51 -11.92
CA ASP A 207 3.27 13.85 -13.09
C ASP A 207 2.09 12.96 -12.73
N MET A 208 2.19 12.22 -11.61
CA MET A 208 1.08 11.39 -11.12
C MET A 208 -0.12 12.23 -10.69
N GLN A 209 0.07 13.38 -10.04
CA GLN A 209 -1.04 14.25 -9.67
C GLN A 209 -1.75 14.86 -10.89
N GLU A 210 -0.99 15.22 -11.92
CA GLU A 210 -1.54 15.76 -13.16
C GLU A 210 -2.33 14.70 -13.94
N ASN A 211 -1.82 13.47 -14.01
CA ASN A 211 -2.36 12.43 -14.88
C ASN A 211 -3.29 11.43 -14.17
N CYS A 212 -3.22 11.34 -12.83
CA CYS A 212 -3.83 10.28 -12.03
C CYS A 212 -4.48 10.82 -10.73
N SER A 213 -5.26 11.89 -10.83
CA SER A 213 -5.81 12.60 -9.66
C SER A 213 -6.68 11.74 -8.72
N ASP A 214 -7.33 10.70 -9.26
CA ASP A 214 -8.24 9.81 -8.54
C ASP A 214 -7.66 8.39 -8.40
N TYR A 215 -6.33 8.28 -8.32
CA TYR A 215 -5.65 6.99 -8.30
C TYR A 215 -6.01 6.14 -7.08
N ASP A 216 -6.62 4.99 -7.34
CA ASP A 216 -6.83 3.90 -6.40
C ASP A 216 -6.53 2.58 -7.11
N VAL A 217 -5.51 1.86 -6.63
CA VAL A 217 -5.08 0.57 -7.19
C VAL A 217 -6.22 -0.48 -7.21
N GLN A 218 -7.29 -0.29 -6.44
CA GLN A 218 -8.42 -1.22 -6.39
C GLN A 218 -9.33 -1.19 -7.64
N ASN A 219 -9.21 -0.18 -8.51
CA ASN A 219 -10.33 0.18 -9.39
C ASN A 219 -10.41 -0.47 -10.79
N TYR A 220 -9.61 -1.49 -11.21
CA TYR A 220 -9.93 -2.17 -12.51
C TYR A 220 -9.41 -3.61 -12.81
N VAL A 221 -10.11 -4.23 -13.79
CA VAL A 221 -10.19 -5.62 -14.36
C VAL A 221 -10.23 -6.80 -13.38
N PHE A 222 -9.33 -6.82 -12.42
CA PHE A 222 -9.21 -7.90 -11.46
C PHE A 222 -9.18 -7.24 -10.07
N ASN A 223 -10.16 -7.53 -9.24
CA ASN A 223 -10.31 -6.88 -7.93
C ASN A 223 -9.18 -7.37 -7.01
N HIS A 224 -8.12 -6.58 -6.84
CA HIS A 224 -6.95 -6.98 -6.06
C HIS A 224 -6.95 -6.45 -4.63
N ASN A 225 -6.29 -7.18 -3.73
CA ASN A 225 -6.17 -6.80 -2.32
C ASN A 225 -5.14 -5.70 -2.03
N ILE A 226 -4.48 -5.15 -3.06
CA ILE A 226 -3.47 -4.08 -2.90
C ILE A 226 -4.20 -2.74 -2.86
N LYS A 227 -4.14 -2.07 -1.70
CA LYS A 227 -4.70 -0.73 -1.52
C LYS A 227 -3.58 0.28 -1.40
N LEU A 228 -3.35 1.05 -2.46
CA LEU A 228 -2.48 2.22 -2.47
C LEU A 228 -3.31 3.40 -2.93
N ASP A 229 -3.47 4.39 -2.05
CA ASP A 229 -4.10 5.67 -2.36
C ASP A 229 -3.04 6.70 -2.80
N ILE A 230 -3.45 7.70 -3.57
CA ILE A 230 -2.55 8.80 -3.98
C ILE A 230 -1.95 9.53 -2.77
N ASN A 231 -2.66 9.65 -1.65
CA ASN A 231 -2.12 10.30 -0.47
C ASN A 231 -1.04 9.46 0.22
N ASP A 232 -1.11 8.12 0.13
CA ASP A 232 -0.02 7.24 0.58
C ASP A 232 1.26 7.52 -0.21
N LEU A 233 1.14 7.77 -1.52
CA LEU A 233 2.28 8.13 -2.37
C LEU A 233 2.77 9.57 -2.10
N LYS A 234 1.87 10.53 -1.84
CA LYS A 234 2.27 11.88 -1.42
C LYS A 234 3.03 11.88 -0.09
N LEU A 235 2.73 10.95 0.82
CA LEU A 235 3.50 10.82 2.07
C LEU A 235 4.95 10.41 1.84
N ILE A 236 5.25 9.68 0.76
CA ILE A 236 6.64 9.35 0.40
C ILE A 236 7.44 10.64 0.16
N LEU A 237 6.82 11.63 -0.49
CA LEU A 237 7.42 12.96 -0.67
C LEU A 237 7.71 13.65 0.67
N ALA A 238 6.73 13.63 1.58
CA ALA A 238 6.91 14.20 2.92
C ALA A 238 8.06 13.50 3.68
N LYS A 239 8.16 12.17 3.58
CA LYS A 239 9.28 11.40 4.16
C LYS A 239 10.62 11.78 3.53
N ASP A 240 10.68 11.98 2.21
CA ASP A 240 11.91 12.41 1.54
C ASP A 240 12.36 13.81 2.02
N TYR A 241 11.44 14.78 2.07
CA TYR A 241 11.72 16.10 2.64
C TYR A 241 12.25 16.02 4.06
N ILE A 242 11.65 15.17 4.90
CA ILE A 242 12.11 14.95 6.28
C ILE A 242 13.54 14.39 6.32
N ARG A 243 13.85 13.37 5.49
CA ARG A 243 15.21 12.80 5.40
C ARG A 243 16.26 13.85 5.00
N ARG A 244 15.84 14.86 4.24
CA ARG A 244 16.65 16.00 3.81
C ARG A 244 16.64 17.19 4.78
N SER A 245 15.96 17.07 5.92
CA SER A 245 15.75 18.15 6.89
C SER A 245 14.97 19.37 6.35
N GLU A 246 14.15 19.16 5.31
CA GLU A 246 13.28 20.16 4.69
C GLU A 246 11.88 20.12 5.34
N TYR A 247 11.83 20.34 6.66
CA TYR A 247 10.63 20.12 7.47
C TYR A 247 9.43 21.01 7.08
N LEU A 248 9.67 22.20 6.53
CA LEU A 248 8.57 23.08 6.11
C LEU A 248 7.89 22.54 4.86
N SER A 249 8.67 22.09 3.88
CA SER A 249 8.14 21.46 2.68
C SER A 249 7.39 20.16 3.00
N ALA A 250 7.89 19.39 3.98
CA ALA A 250 7.16 18.23 4.49
C ALA A 250 5.82 18.61 5.15
N LYS A 251 5.80 19.66 5.98
CA LYS A 251 4.56 20.21 6.59
C LYS A 251 3.55 20.59 5.51
N ASP A 252 3.98 21.30 4.46
CA ASP A 252 3.09 21.74 3.38
C ASP A 252 2.44 20.55 2.65
N VAL A 253 3.20 19.48 2.39
CA VAL A 253 2.67 18.25 1.80
C VAL A 253 1.65 17.60 2.73
N VAL A 254 1.95 17.47 4.02
CA VAL A 254 1.02 16.87 5.01
C VAL A 254 -0.26 17.68 5.13
N LEU A 255 -0.17 19.01 5.20
CA LEU A 255 -1.34 19.88 5.24
C LEU A 255 -2.18 19.73 3.96
N ASN A 256 -1.56 19.67 2.79
CA ASN A 256 -2.28 19.43 1.53
C ASN A 256 -3.00 18.07 1.54
N ILE A 257 -2.36 17.03 2.08
CA ILE A 257 -3.00 15.72 2.23
C ILE A 257 -4.21 15.84 3.17
N MET A 258 -4.04 16.45 4.34
CA MET A 258 -5.11 16.61 5.34
C MET A 258 -6.29 17.43 4.83
N GLU A 259 -6.04 18.49 4.05
CA GLU A 259 -7.09 19.33 3.45
C GLU A 259 -7.94 18.58 2.41
N ASN A 260 -7.37 17.57 1.75
CA ASN A 260 -8.04 16.78 0.72
C ASN A 260 -8.58 15.44 1.26
N MET A 261 -8.44 15.18 2.56
CA MET A 261 -8.98 13.98 3.20
C MET A 261 -10.40 14.22 3.66
N ASP A 262 -11.26 13.23 3.39
CA ASP A 262 -12.59 13.21 3.96
C ASP A 262 -12.53 12.95 5.47
N SER A 263 -13.51 13.53 6.16
CA SER A 263 -13.69 13.32 7.60
C SER A 263 -14.84 12.35 7.85
N THR A 264 -14.68 11.54 8.89
CA THR A 264 -15.71 10.63 9.38
C THR A 264 -16.28 11.20 10.66
N GLU A 265 -17.60 11.36 10.72
CA GLU A 265 -18.28 11.75 11.95
C GLU A 265 -18.42 10.53 12.87
N ILE A 266 -17.87 10.61 14.07
CA ILE A 266 -18.03 9.60 15.13
C ILE A 266 -18.92 10.18 16.23
N THR A 267 -19.98 9.46 16.57
CA THR A 267 -20.83 9.76 17.72
C THR A 267 -20.42 8.90 18.90
N PHE A 268 -19.84 9.53 19.92
CA PHE A 268 -19.53 8.92 21.21
C PHE A 268 -20.75 8.97 22.10
N ILE A 269 -21.11 7.86 22.74
CA ILE A 269 -22.29 7.78 23.61
C ILE A 269 -21.92 7.16 24.95
N LEU A 270 -22.13 7.91 26.03
CA LEU A 270 -22.02 7.44 27.40
C LEU A 270 -23.40 7.31 28.03
N SER A 271 -23.70 6.12 28.53
CA SER A 271 -24.91 5.87 29.30
C SER A 271 -24.79 6.45 30.71
N PRO A 272 -25.85 7.11 31.21
CA PRO A 272 -25.84 7.71 32.53
C PRO A 272 -25.67 6.62 33.59
N HIS A 273 -24.88 6.92 34.63
CA HIS A 273 -24.93 6.11 35.83
C HIS A 273 -26.19 6.47 36.64
N SER A 274 -26.61 5.59 37.55
CA SER A 274 -27.82 5.80 38.36
C SER A 274 -27.79 7.05 39.26
N GLU A 275 -26.63 7.73 39.34
CA GLU A 275 -26.44 9.02 40.00
C GLU A 275 -26.23 10.10 38.93
N GLU A 276 -27.16 11.06 38.82
CA GLU A 276 -26.96 12.28 38.04
C GLU A 276 -25.74 13.03 38.61
N THR A 277 -24.71 13.24 37.79
CA THR A 277 -23.56 14.06 38.19
C THR A 277 -23.83 15.51 37.80
N GLU A 278 -23.69 16.45 38.75
CA GLU A 278 -23.70 17.90 38.43
C GLU A 278 -22.44 18.35 37.66
N GLU A 279 -21.44 17.47 37.55
CA GLU A 279 -20.18 17.72 36.85
C GLU A 279 -20.32 17.46 35.35
N SER A 280 -19.57 18.23 34.54
CA SER A 280 -19.52 18.04 33.09
C SER A 280 -18.88 16.70 32.75
N ILE A 281 -19.42 16.02 31.75
CA ILE A 281 -18.88 14.75 31.24
C ILE A 281 -18.13 15.06 29.95
N LYS A 282 -16.94 14.51 29.81
CA LYS A 282 -16.05 14.78 28.67
C LYS A 282 -15.53 13.46 28.09
N VAL A 283 -15.15 13.47 26.83
CA VAL A 283 -14.35 12.44 26.18
C VAL A 283 -13.00 13.04 25.84
N ILE A 284 -11.95 12.24 25.99
CA ILE A 284 -10.60 12.59 25.57
C ILE A 284 -10.06 11.47 24.68
N GLY A 285 -9.34 11.81 23.61
CA GLY A 285 -8.79 10.81 22.69
C GLY A 285 -7.83 11.38 21.67
N ASP A 286 -7.14 10.51 20.94
CA ASP A 286 -6.11 10.88 19.95
C ASP A 286 -6.71 11.27 18.58
N PHE A 287 -7.80 12.04 18.61
CA PHE A 287 -8.61 12.36 17.43
C PHE A 287 -7.98 13.44 16.55
N GLU A 288 -7.42 14.47 17.18
CA GLU A 288 -6.73 15.59 16.52
C GLU A 288 -5.22 15.54 16.78
N ASN A 289 -4.81 15.14 17.99
CA ASN A 289 -3.42 14.99 18.37
C ASN A 289 -3.05 13.54 18.66
N LYS A 290 -1.85 13.12 18.26
CA LYS A 290 -1.36 11.77 18.58
C LYS A 290 -1.08 11.58 20.07
N THR A 291 -0.62 12.65 20.73
CA THR A 291 -0.38 12.66 22.17
C THR A 291 -1.58 13.27 22.86
N ILE A 292 -2.35 12.41 23.54
CA ILE A 292 -3.54 12.81 24.28
C ILE A 292 -3.18 13.80 25.38
N GLY A 293 -3.74 15.01 25.31
CA GLY A 293 -3.53 16.08 26.28
C GLY A 293 -4.75 16.97 26.48
N VAL A 294 -4.54 18.11 27.14
CA VAL A 294 -5.61 19.05 27.52
C VAL A 294 -6.39 19.62 26.34
N ASP A 295 -5.78 19.67 25.16
CA ASP A 295 -6.39 20.19 23.94
C ASP A 295 -7.29 19.14 23.24
N ASP A 296 -7.26 17.88 23.67
CA ASP A 296 -8.02 16.76 23.10
C ASP A 296 -9.32 16.45 23.87
N VAL A 297 -9.81 17.41 24.65
CA VAL A 297 -10.94 17.22 25.57
C VAL A 297 -12.22 17.79 24.98
N TYR A 298 -13.23 16.94 24.80
CA TYR A 298 -14.51 17.30 24.21
C TYR A 298 -15.64 17.06 25.20
N GLU A 299 -16.45 18.09 25.46
CA GLU A 299 -17.59 18.01 26.37
C GLU A 299 -18.77 17.27 25.72
N LEU A 300 -19.41 16.38 26.48
CA LEU A 300 -20.60 15.65 26.04
C LEU A 300 -21.87 16.42 26.40
N GLU A 301 -22.82 16.40 25.47
CA GLU A 301 -24.15 16.95 25.66
C GLU A 301 -25.12 15.89 26.19
N LEU A 302 -26.05 16.27 27.06
CA LEU A 302 -27.11 15.39 27.53
C LEU A 302 -28.27 15.36 26.52
N SER A 303 -28.52 14.20 25.94
CA SER A 303 -29.65 13.96 25.03
C SER A 303 -31.00 13.95 25.76
N SER A 304 -32.08 14.14 25.00
CA SER A 304 -33.45 14.02 25.51
C SER A 304 -33.80 12.62 26.03
N ASP A 305 -33.08 11.60 25.56
CA ASP A 305 -33.28 10.20 25.95
C ASP A 305 -32.44 9.80 27.18
N GLY A 306 -31.69 10.75 27.75
CA GLY A 306 -30.95 10.59 29.00
C GLY A 306 -29.50 10.11 28.85
N PHE A 307 -29.02 9.89 27.62
CA PHE A 307 -27.62 9.55 27.34
C PHE A 307 -26.77 10.80 27.10
N TYR A 308 -25.49 10.74 27.46
CA TYR A 308 -24.52 11.77 27.11
C TYR A 308 -23.89 11.44 25.75
N PHE A 309 -23.70 12.43 24.88
CA PHE A 309 -23.12 12.20 23.56
C PHE A 309 -22.29 13.38 23.06
N VAL A 310 -21.38 13.11 22.14
CA VAL A 310 -20.70 14.13 21.33
C VAL A 310 -20.45 13.59 19.94
N ASN A 311 -20.60 14.44 18.94
CA ASN A 311 -20.22 14.14 17.56
C ASN A 311 -18.87 14.78 17.28
N LEU A 312 -17.89 13.97 16.89
CA LEU A 312 -16.56 14.43 16.54
C LEU A 312 -16.28 14.09 15.08
N SER A 313 -15.88 15.09 14.31
CA SER A 313 -15.38 14.88 12.96
C SER A 313 -13.91 14.50 13.06
N VAL A 314 -13.56 13.26 12.75
CA VAL A 314 -12.17 12.84 12.70
C VAL A 314 -11.71 12.80 11.26
N ASN A 315 -10.58 13.43 10.95
CA ASN A 315 -9.97 13.25 9.64
C ASN A 315 -9.45 11.82 9.57
N GLN A 316 -9.78 11.11 8.48
CA GLN A 316 -9.44 9.70 8.36
C GLN A 316 -7.94 9.44 8.37
N SER A 317 -7.05 10.42 8.43
CA SER A 317 -5.63 10.10 8.53
C SER A 317 -4.81 11.26 9.08
N MET A 318 -3.90 10.91 9.98
CA MET A 318 -2.88 11.72 10.64
C MET A 318 -3.41 12.75 11.65
N PRO A 319 -3.45 12.39 12.95
CA PRO A 319 -3.58 13.39 13.99
C PRO A 319 -2.28 14.21 14.05
N CYS A 320 -2.22 15.23 13.18
CA CYS A 320 -1.15 16.22 13.13
C CYS A 320 -1.66 17.55 13.63
N ASN A 321 -0.94 18.14 14.57
CA ASN A 321 -1.25 19.44 15.09
C ASN A 321 -0.16 20.46 14.83
N PHE A 322 -0.34 21.20 13.74
CA PHE A 322 0.49 22.34 13.41
C PHE A 322 -0.06 23.66 13.98
N SER A 323 -1.12 23.66 14.80
CA SER A 323 -1.81 24.88 15.26
C SER A 323 -0.98 25.77 16.20
N GLY A 324 0.03 25.20 16.87
CA GLY A 324 1.05 25.96 17.62
C GLY A 324 2.12 26.61 16.74
N SER A 325 2.09 26.38 15.43
CA SER A 325 3.13 26.76 14.47
C SER A 325 2.62 27.89 13.56
N ALA A 326 2.64 29.12 14.07
CA ALA A 326 2.33 30.30 13.24
C ALA A 326 3.34 30.42 12.09
N ASP A 327 2.85 30.51 10.85
CA ASP A 327 3.69 30.76 9.69
C ASP A 327 4.43 32.08 9.86
N SER A 328 5.76 31.99 9.87
CA SER A 328 6.62 33.16 9.82
C SER A 328 7.52 33.01 8.60
N ASP A 329 7.64 34.08 7.81
CA ASP A 329 8.56 34.16 6.66
C ASP A 329 10.03 33.90 7.03
N ASN A 330 10.34 33.82 8.32
CA ASN A 330 11.66 33.50 8.84
C ASN A 330 11.55 32.71 10.17
N PRO A 331 11.30 31.40 10.10
CA PRO A 331 11.03 30.59 11.28
C PRO A 331 12.26 30.48 12.18
N SER A 332 12.04 30.64 13.48
CA SER A 332 13.09 30.41 14.47
C SER A 332 13.50 28.93 14.52
N ASP A 333 14.73 28.63 14.96
CA ASP A 333 15.18 27.22 15.13
C ASP A 333 14.25 26.41 16.04
N ASN A 334 13.68 27.06 17.07
CA ASN A 334 12.71 26.42 17.96
C ASN A 334 11.42 26.02 17.23
N TYR A 335 10.98 26.82 16.25
CA TYR A 335 9.83 26.50 15.42
C TYR A 335 10.12 25.33 14.50
N ILE A 336 11.29 25.32 13.85
CA ILE A 336 11.70 24.22 12.96
C ILE A 336 11.80 22.91 13.76
N SER A 337 12.31 22.96 14.99
CA SER A 337 12.33 21.78 15.87
C SER A 337 10.92 21.30 16.21
N ALA A 338 9.98 22.20 16.53
CA ALA A 338 8.60 21.83 16.83
C ALA A 338 7.91 21.16 15.62
N VAL A 339 8.08 21.73 14.42
CA VAL A 339 7.54 21.14 13.18
C VAL A 339 8.18 19.79 12.89
N ARG A 340 9.50 19.65 13.08
CA ARG A 340 10.19 18.36 12.94
C ARG A 340 9.61 17.31 13.88
N ASP A 341 9.48 17.66 15.16
CA ASP A 341 9.04 16.71 16.19
C ASP A 341 7.59 16.27 15.91
N GLU A 342 6.71 17.20 15.53
CA GLU A 342 5.34 16.91 15.07
C GLU A 342 5.33 16.00 13.82
N LEU A 343 6.12 16.31 12.80
CA LEU A 343 6.20 15.50 11.58
C LEU A 343 6.68 14.07 11.85
N PHE A 344 7.67 13.91 12.72
CA PHE A 344 8.13 12.59 13.14
C PHE A 344 7.05 11.85 13.92
N GLU A 345 6.28 12.52 14.76
CA GLU A 345 5.17 11.89 15.46
C GLU A 345 4.07 11.47 14.49
N CYS A 346 3.69 12.33 13.55
CA CYS A 346 2.67 12.08 12.53
C CYS A 346 3.02 10.93 11.57
N ILE A 347 4.22 10.96 10.99
CA ILE A 347 4.54 10.16 9.80
C ILE A 347 5.18 8.81 10.15
N ASN A 348 5.85 8.69 11.31
CA ASN A 348 6.62 7.50 11.70
C ASN A 348 5.75 6.25 12.01
N GLY A 349 4.43 6.35 11.92
CA GLY A 349 3.48 5.24 12.03
C GLY A 349 2.85 4.78 10.72
N TYR A 350 3.11 5.46 9.60
CA TYR A 350 2.49 5.15 8.31
C TYR A 350 3.29 4.11 7.53
N ASP A 351 2.73 2.90 7.43
CA ASP A 351 3.20 1.80 6.59
C ASP A 351 2.33 1.69 5.34
N TYR A 352 2.95 1.98 4.19
CA TYR A 352 2.37 2.00 2.85
C TYR A 352 1.83 0.65 2.39
N PHE A 353 2.38 -0.44 2.92
CA PHE A 353 1.98 -1.80 2.58
C PHE A 353 1.27 -2.51 3.73
N SER A 354 0.93 -1.79 4.81
CA SER A 354 0.19 -2.42 5.90
C SER A 354 -1.19 -2.84 5.39
N SER A 355 -1.45 -4.14 5.43
CA SER A 355 -2.75 -4.76 5.17
C SER A 355 -3.85 -4.34 6.15
N ASN A 356 -3.51 -3.48 7.12
CA ASN A 356 -4.46 -2.99 8.10
C ASN A 356 -5.29 -1.86 7.46
N ASN A 357 -6.44 -2.26 6.93
CA ASN A 357 -7.41 -1.36 6.32
C ASN A 357 -8.16 -0.50 7.34
N ASN A 358 -7.68 -0.38 8.59
CA ASN A 358 -8.36 0.34 9.66
C ASN A 358 -7.42 1.32 10.38
N TYR A 359 -7.90 2.54 10.63
CA TYR A 359 -7.32 3.47 11.59
C TYR A 359 -7.78 3.10 13.00
N THR A 360 -6.90 3.19 13.99
CA THR A 360 -7.23 2.92 15.39
C THR A 360 -7.10 4.19 16.21
N TYR A 361 -8.20 4.65 16.79
CA TYR A 361 -8.24 5.77 17.73
C TYR A 361 -8.40 5.27 19.15
N LYS A 362 -7.77 5.94 20.10
CA LYS A 362 -7.86 5.71 21.54
C LYS A 362 -8.68 6.79 22.22
N TYR A 363 -9.48 6.40 23.20
CA TYR A 363 -10.28 7.37 23.96
C TYR A 363 -10.63 6.91 25.38
N ARG A 364 -11.05 7.86 26.23
CA ARG A 364 -11.58 7.65 27.58
C ARG A 364 -12.67 8.68 27.89
N PHE A 365 -13.55 8.32 28.81
CA PHE A 365 -14.44 9.29 29.44
C PHE A 365 -13.84 9.90 30.70
N ILE A 366 -14.24 11.13 30.98
CA ILE A 366 -13.83 11.93 32.14
C ILE A 366 -15.10 12.51 32.76
N ILE A 367 -15.13 12.57 34.09
CA ILE A 367 -16.13 13.31 34.85
C ILE A 367 -15.43 14.53 35.48
N GLY A 368 -15.92 15.73 35.21
CA GLY A 368 -15.36 16.99 35.69
C GLY A 368 -14.15 17.50 34.89
N GLU A 369 -13.20 18.12 35.59
CA GLU A 369 -12.04 18.77 34.95
C GLU A 369 -10.93 17.79 34.59
N TYR A 370 -10.40 17.89 33.37
CA TYR A 370 -9.28 17.07 32.96
C TYR A 370 -7.96 17.62 33.54
N ASP A 371 -7.16 16.73 34.14
CA ASP A 371 -5.78 17.00 34.56
C ASP A 371 -4.97 15.74 34.28
N ASP A 372 -3.90 15.89 33.49
CA ASP A 372 -2.97 14.81 33.10
C ASP A 372 -2.39 14.05 34.31
N ASN A 373 -2.36 14.68 35.49
CA ASN A 373 -1.82 14.11 36.73
C ASN A 373 -2.90 13.52 37.66
N ILE A 374 -4.18 13.76 37.39
CA ILE A 374 -5.30 13.30 38.22
C ILE A 374 -6.01 12.16 37.49
N ILE A 375 -5.69 10.93 37.89
CA ILE A 375 -6.29 9.71 37.34
C ILE A 375 -7.70 9.45 37.94
N SER A 376 -8.04 10.07 39.07
CA SER A 376 -9.20 9.69 39.88
C SER A 376 -10.55 10.00 39.24
N ASN A 377 -10.61 10.93 38.29
CA ASN A 377 -11.84 11.34 37.61
C ASN A 377 -11.87 10.88 36.14
N GLN A 378 -10.88 10.07 35.74
CA GLN A 378 -10.80 9.40 34.46
C GLN A 378 -11.16 7.92 34.61
N GLU A 379 -11.51 7.27 33.50
CA GLU A 379 -11.61 5.81 33.48
C GLU A 379 -10.26 5.17 33.84
N SER A 380 -10.25 4.29 34.85
CA SER A 380 -9.02 3.77 35.47
C SER A 380 -9.06 2.26 35.74
N SER A 381 -10.15 1.57 35.40
CA SER A 381 -10.30 0.12 35.61
C SER A 381 -11.11 -0.56 34.52
N LEU A 382 -10.89 -0.17 33.26
CA LEU A 382 -11.56 -0.80 32.14
C LEU A 382 -11.14 -2.27 31.99
N PRO A 383 -12.11 -3.18 31.75
CA PRO A 383 -11.78 -4.57 31.42
C PRO A 383 -11.00 -4.65 30.10
N SER A 384 -10.04 -5.57 30.03
CA SER A 384 -9.23 -5.82 28.82
C SER A 384 -10.05 -6.23 27.59
N SER A 385 -11.34 -6.52 27.74
CA SER A 385 -12.27 -6.78 26.64
C SER A 385 -12.66 -5.52 25.85
N CYS A 386 -12.47 -4.32 26.41
CA CYS A 386 -12.73 -3.06 25.70
C CYS A 386 -11.67 -1.99 25.99
N SER A 387 -10.52 -2.37 26.55
CA SER A 387 -9.40 -1.46 26.71
C SER A 387 -8.08 -2.05 26.21
N SER A 388 -7.25 -1.18 25.66
CA SER A 388 -5.84 -1.43 25.38
C SER A 388 -5.02 -1.58 26.65
N ASN A 389 -3.76 -2.02 26.50
CA ASN A 389 -2.85 -2.28 27.62
C ASN A 389 -2.49 -1.02 28.44
N ASP A 390 -2.59 0.17 27.82
CA ASP A 390 -2.43 1.48 28.46
C ASP A 390 -3.77 2.01 29.02
N GLY A 391 -4.84 1.22 28.99
CA GLY A 391 -6.12 1.49 29.65
C GLY A 391 -7.07 2.42 28.89
N TYR A 392 -6.85 2.64 27.59
CA TYR A 392 -7.77 3.40 26.74
C TYR A 392 -8.77 2.48 26.05
N ARG A 393 -9.96 2.97 25.72
CA ARG A 393 -10.84 2.30 24.76
C ARG A 393 -10.30 2.51 23.36
N THR A 394 -10.62 1.63 22.42
CA THR A 394 -10.18 1.73 21.02
C THR A 394 -11.34 1.66 20.05
N ILE A 395 -11.29 2.46 18.99
CA ILE A 395 -12.21 2.40 17.84
C ILE A 395 -11.40 2.09 16.60
N GLN A 396 -11.91 1.19 15.77
CA GLN A 396 -11.33 0.91 14.46
C GLN A 396 -12.24 1.47 13.37
N ILE A 397 -11.69 2.35 12.54
CA ILE A 397 -12.40 2.98 11.42
C ILE A 397 -11.78 2.47 10.13
N PRO A 398 -12.56 1.83 9.24
CA PRO A 398 -12.03 1.42 7.95
C PRO A 398 -11.50 2.63 7.16
N LYS A 399 -10.36 2.45 6.50
CA LYS A 399 -9.84 3.35 5.47
C LYS A 399 -10.96 3.55 4.43
N ASN A 400 -11.28 4.80 4.10
CA ASN A 400 -12.33 5.19 3.15
C ASN A 400 -13.77 4.98 3.68
N SER A 401 -13.97 5.02 5.00
CA SER A 401 -15.31 4.94 5.62
C SER A 401 -15.94 6.32 5.76
N PHE A 402 -16.75 6.72 4.78
CA PHE A 402 -17.43 8.03 4.76
C PHE A 402 -18.75 8.05 5.56
N ASP A 403 -19.18 6.89 6.07
CA ASP A 403 -20.40 6.78 6.84
C ASP A 403 -20.18 7.25 8.27
N SER A 404 -21.17 7.91 8.86
CA SER A 404 -21.12 8.27 10.27
C SER A 404 -21.12 7.02 11.15
N ILE A 405 -20.21 6.98 12.13
CA ILE A 405 -20.04 5.86 13.04
C ILE A 405 -20.72 6.20 14.36
N ASN A 406 -21.83 5.53 14.64
CA ASN A 406 -22.46 5.59 15.95
C ASN A 406 -21.91 4.49 16.84
N LEU A 407 -21.19 4.87 17.89
CA LEU A 407 -20.72 3.90 18.88
C LEU A 407 -21.88 3.47 19.77
N ASP A 408 -21.87 2.19 20.15
CA ASP A 408 -22.81 1.66 21.12
C ASP A 408 -22.67 2.39 22.48
N PRO A 409 -23.77 2.68 23.19
CA PRO A 409 -23.71 3.34 24.49
C PRO A 409 -22.93 2.51 25.51
N VAL A 410 -21.92 3.09 26.16
CA VAL A 410 -21.12 2.40 27.19
C VAL A 410 -21.28 3.03 28.57
N CYS A 411 -20.94 2.28 29.62
CA CYS A 411 -20.91 2.78 30.98
C CYS A 411 -19.51 3.23 31.39
N PHE A 412 -19.43 4.22 32.27
CA PHE A 412 -18.16 4.66 32.84
C PHE A 412 -17.45 3.49 33.56
N ASN A 413 -16.18 3.25 33.26
CA ASN A 413 -15.38 2.10 33.75
C ASN A 413 -15.91 0.70 33.38
N SER A 414 -16.76 0.57 32.35
CA SER A 414 -17.31 -0.74 31.96
C SER A 414 -17.53 -0.87 30.45
N CYS A 415 -17.40 -2.10 29.95
CA CYS A 415 -17.72 -2.46 28.56
C CYS A 415 -19.22 -2.77 28.36
N SER A 416 -20.02 -2.67 29.42
CA SER A 416 -21.45 -2.98 29.41
C SER A 416 -22.27 -1.83 28.83
N LEU A 417 -23.37 -2.18 28.15
CA LEU A 417 -24.45 -1.27 27.77
C LEU A 417 -25.35 -0.89 28.96
N ASN A 418 -25.24 -1.61 30.09
CA ASN A 418 -26.13 -1.48 31.24
C ASN A 418 -25.35 -1.02 32.47
N CYS A 419 -25.67 0.19 32.95
CA CYS A 419 -24.93 0.91 34.00
C CYS A 419 -25.63 0.76 35.35
N ASN A 420 -25.78 -0.49 35.79
CA ASN A 420 -26.33 -0.80 37.11
C ASN A 420 -25.27 -0.72 38.21
#